data_AF-A0AA88JEC8-F1
#
_entry.id   AF-A0AA88JEC8-F1
#
_cell.length_a   1.000
_cell.length_b   1.000
_cell.length_c   1.000
_cell.angle_alpha   90.00
_cell.angle_beta   90.00
_cell.angle_gamma   90.00
#
_symmetry.space_group_name_H-M   'P 1'
#
loop_
_entity.id
_entity.type
_entity.pdbx_description
1 polymer ?
#
loop_
_entity_poly.entity_id
_entity_poly.type
_entity_poly.pdbx_seq_one_letter_code
_entity_poly.pdbx_strand_id
1 'polypeptide(L)'
;MNRAMKPLAYYAHSSMRQGNQIEVPIPYTIMGFDMPVFLSFEDIYEFINLQEISANCILVYMRYLEELCRINGQAEKFVFVSPSLISPVRTNTEDAGRRERADNLLSFLREAPKERLYLVPHNRGRHWVLGVIDPWEDLVL
;
A
#
# COMPACT_ATOMS: atom_id res chain seq x y z
N MET A 1 -12.22 21.72 6.14
CA MET A 1 -11.24 21.11 5.22
C MET A 1 -9.85 21.68 5.50
N ASN A 2 -8.87 20.82 5.80
CA ASN A 2 -7.47 21.21 6.03
C ASN A 2 -6.96 22.02 4.81
N ARG A 3 -6.24 23.13 5.04
CA ARG A 3 -5.70 23.98 3.95
C ARG A 3 -4.85 23.18 2.96
N ALA A 4 -4.13 22.15 3.43
CA ALA A 4 -3.31 21.27 2.60
C ALA A 4 -4.13 20.43 1.60
N MET A 5 -5.41 20.15 1.88
CA MET A 5 -6.25 19.26 1.07
C MET A 5 -7.05 20.00 -0.01
N LYS A 6 -7.07 21.33 0.01
CA LYS A 6 -7.85 22.13 -0.96
C LYS A 6 -7.44 21.89 -2.42
N PRO A 7 -6.15 21.81 -2.79
CA PRO A 7 -5.75 21.55 -4.17
C PRO A 7 -6.20 20.17 -4.65
N LEU A 8 -6.05 19.15 -3.80
CA LEU A 8 -6.44 17.79 -4.13
C LEU A 8 -7.96 17.66 -4.30
N ALA A 9 -8.74 18.30 -3.41
CA ALA A 9 -10.20 18.34 -3.53
C ALA A 9 -10.65 19.07 -4.80
N TYR A 10 -10.00 20.19 -5.14
CA TYR A 10 -10.30 20.92 -6.39
C TYR A 10 -10.08 20.03 -7.61
N TYR A 11 -8.91 19.37 -7.69
CA TYR A 11 -8.58 18.46 -8.79
C TYR A 11 -9.59 17.32 -8.92
N ALA A 12 -9.93 16.66 -7.81
CA ALA A 12 -10.91 15.57 -7.83
C ALA A 12 -12.27 16.04 -8.38
N HIS A 13 -12.75 17.20 -7.93
CA HIS A 13 -14.01 17.76 -8.39
C HIS A 13 -14.00 18.24 -9.84
N SER A 14 -12.89 18.80 -10.32
CA SER A 14 -12.79 19.33 -11.68
C SER A 14 -12.53 18.28 -12.74
N SER A 15 -11.78 17.23 -12.39
CA SER A 15 -11.11 16.38 -13.39
C SER A 15 -11.49 14.90 -13.29
N MET A 16 -12.01 14.42 -12.15
CA MET A 16 -12.24 12.97 -11.92
C MET A 16 -13.72 12.55 -11.96
N ARG A 17 -14.68 13.49 -11.91
CA ARG A 17 -16.12 13.19 -11.79
C ARG A 17 -16.76 12.43 -12.96
N GLN A 18 -16.12 12.37 -14.13
CA GLN A 18 -16.62 11.63 -15.30
C GLN A 18 -16.03 10.21 -15.42
N GLY A 19 -15.56 9.65 -14.30
CA GLY A 19 -14.90 8.34 -14.28
C GLY A 19 -13.42 8.39 -14.64
N ASN A 20 -12.84 9.58 -14.82
CA ASN A 20 -11.40 9.73 -14.99
C ASN A 20 -10.69 9.38 -13.68
N GLN A 21 -9.60 8.64 -13.80
CA GLN A 21 -8.78 8.20 -12.67
C GLN A 21 -7.37 8.75 -12.80
N ILE A 22 -6.66 8.86 -11.67
CA ILE A 22 -5.23 9.16 -11.68
C ILE A 22 -4.49 7.84 -11.78
N GLU A 23 -3.80 7.62 -12.90
CA GLU A 23 -2.89 6.50 -13.06
C GLU A 23 -1.58 6.79 -12.31
N VAL A 24 -1.18 5.89 -11.42
CA VAL A 24 0.08 5.96 -10.69
C VAL A 24 0.91 4.72 -11.00
N PRO A 25 2.07 4.87 -11.68
CA PRO A 25 2.99 3.77 -11.90
C PRO A 25 3.54 3.23 -10.58
N ILE A 26 3.43 1.92 -10.38
CA ILE A 26 3.99 1.22 -9.23
C ILE A 26 5.21 0.43 -9.71
N PRO A 27 6.41 0.71 -9.17
CA PRO A 27 7.59 -0.04 -9.57
C PRO A 27 7.57 -1.45 -8.96
N TYR A 28 8.22 -2.40 -9.64
CA TYR A 28 8.40 -3.77 -9.15
C TYR A 28 9.12 -3.86 -7.79
N THR A 29 9.85 -2.80 -7.40
CA THR A 29 10.47 -2.69 -6.07
C THR A 29 9.44 -2.65 -4.94
N ILE A 30 8.20 -2.28 -5.22
CA ILE A 30 7.07 -2.53 -4.33
C ILE A 30 6.62 -3.98 -4.53
N MET A 31 6.86 -4.80 -3.51
CA MET A 31 6.69 -6.23 -3.64
C MET A 31 5.25 -6.61 -4.02
N GLY A 32 5.13 -7.45 -5.05
CA GLY A 32 3.87 -8.02 -5.53
C GLY A 32 3.02 -7.11 -6.41
N PHE A 33 3.61 -6.10 -7.03
CA PHE A 33 2.92 -5.25 -8.00
C PHE A 33 3.90 -4.74 -9.08
N ASP A 34 3.56 -4.91 -10.36
CA ASP A 34 4.30 -4.29 -11.48
C ASP A 34 3.40 -3.46 -12.41
N MET A 35 2.13 -3.32 -12.03
CA MET A 35 1.11 -2.65 -12.81
C MET A 35 0.84 -1.25 -12.24
N PRO A 36 0.32 -0.31 -13.05
CA PRO A 36 -0.19 0.93 -12.50
C PRO A 36 -1.39 0.67 -11.57
N VAL A 37 -1.56 1.53 -10.56
CA VAL A 37 -2.78 1.64 -9.78
C VAL A 37 -3.55 2.89 -10.18
N PHE A 38 -4.87 2.80 -10.16
CA PHE A 38 -5.76 3.90 -10.54
C PHE A 38 -6.47 4.44 -9.30
N LEU A 39 -6.24 5.71 -8.97
CA LEU A 39 -7.00 6.39 -7.92
C LEU A 39 -8.29 6.94 -8.50
N SER A 40 -9.42 6.53 -7.94
CA SER A 40 -10.75 7.03 -8.32
C SER A 40 -11.10 8.34 -7.61
N PHE A 41 -12.21 8.95 -8.02
CA PHE A 41 -12.76 10.10 -7.30
C PHE A 41 -13.08 9.74 -5.85
N GLU A 42 -13.62 8.53 -5.61
CA GLU A 42 -13.98 8.00 -4.30
C GLU A 42 -12.75 7.87 -3.40
N ASP A 43 -11.64 7.32 -3.91
CA ASP A 43 -10.38 7.21 -3.16
C ASP A 43 -9.94 8.57 -2.61
N ILE A 44 -9.97 9.60 -3.46
CA ILE A 44 -9.60 10.96 -3.06
C ILE A 44 -10.64 11.58 -2.15
N TYR A 45 -11.93 11.39 -2.44
CA TYR A 45 -13.03 11.95 -1.67
C TYR A 45 -13.08 11.38 -0.25
N GLU A 46 -12.88 10.08 -0.07
CA GLU A 46 -12.80 9.43 1.24
C GLU A 46 -11.59 9.95 2.02
N PHE A 47 -10.41 10.04 1.36
CA PHE A 47 -9.20 10.56 1.98
C PHE A 47 -9.34 12.02 2.47
N ILE A 48 -9.87 12.92 1.63
CA ILE A 48 -10.02 14.35 2.00
C ILE A 48 -11.04 14.56 3.13
N ASN A 49 -12.01 13.65 3.27
CA ASN A 49 -13.06 13.69 4.29
C ASN A 49 -12.72 12.85 5.53
N LEU A 50 -11.47 12.39 5.66
CA LEU A 50 -11.00 11.59 6.79
C LEU A 50 -11.86 10.34 7.01
N GLN A 51 -12.36 9.75 5.92
CA GLN A 51 -13.01 8.45 5.93
C GLN A 51 -11.96 7.34 5.88
N GLU A 52 -12.42 6.09 5.79
CA GLU A 52 -11.54 4.94 5.63
C GLU A 52 -10.63 5.13 4.40
N ILE A 53 -9.33 4.98 4.60
CA ILE A 53 -8.34 5.12 3.52
C ILE A 53 -8.34 3.83 2.70
N SER A 54 -8.46 3.95 1.38
CA SER A 54 -8.45 2.78 0.50
C SER A 54 -7.07 2.13 0.41
N ALA A 55 -7.04 0.85 0.01
CA ALA A 55 -5.80 0.14 -0.25
C ALA A 55 -4.96 0.80 -1.36
N ASN A 56 -5.61 1.43 -2.35
CA ASN A 56 -4.93 2.16 -3.42
C ASN A 56 -4.21 3.40 -2.87
N CYS A 57 -4.86 4.17 -2.00
CA CYS A 57 -4.20 5.30 -1.33
C CYS A 57 -2.99 4.86 -0.50
N ILE A 58 -3.11 3.75 0.24
CA ILE A 58 -1.98 3.18 1.01
C ILE A 58 -0.85 2.74 0.07
N LEU A 59 -1.16 2.05 -1.04
CA LEU A 59 -0.16 1.61 -2.02
C LEU A 59 0.59 2.79 -2.65
N VAL A 60 -0.14 3.85 -3.04
CA VAL A 60 0.47 5.08 -3.57
C VAL A 60 1.39 5.74 -2.54
N TYR A 61 1.02 5.73 -1.26
CA TYR A 61 1.87 6.23 -0.20
C TYR A 61 3.11 5.35 0.03
N MET A 62 2.98 4.03 0.00
CA MET A 62 4.14 3.11 0.09
C MET A 62 5.12 3.33 -1.07
N ARG A 63 4.62 3.54 -2.30
CA ARG A 63 5.43 3.91 -3.45
C ARG A 63 6.15 5.24 -3.24
N TYR A 64 5.51 6.22 -2.62
CA TYR A 64 6.15 7.50 -2.28
C TYR A 64 7.27 7.31 -1.24
N LEU A 65 7.05 6.49 -0.20
CA LEU A 65 8.05 6.21 0.81
C LEU A 65 9.26 5.44 0.25
N GLU A 66 9.03 4.47 -0.64
CA GLU A 66 10.10 3.75 -1.33
C GLU A 66 10.99 4.71 -2.13
N GLU A 67 10.38 5.62 -2.89
CA GLU A 67 11.11 6.62 -3.65
C GLU A 67 11.91 7.56 -2.74
N LEU A 68 11.33 7.97 -1.61
CA LEU A 68 12.06 8.76 -0.60
C LEU A 68 13.25 7.99 0.00
N CYS A 69 13.06 6.72 0.36
CA CYS A 69 14.15 5.88 0.86
C CYS A 69 15.25 5.74 -0.19
N ARG A 70 14.89 5.56 -1.46
CA ARG A 70 15.85 5.48 -2.57
C ARG A 70 16.66 6.77 -2.72
N ILE A 71 16.00 7.92 -2.72
CA ILE A 71 16.66 9.25 -2.79
C ILE A 71 17.60 9.46 -1.61
N ASN A 72 17.25 8.94 -0.43
CA ASN A 72 18.06 9.06 0.79
C ASN A 72 19.12 7.97 0.96
N GLY A 73 19.35 7.09 -0.03
CA GLY A 73 20.34 6.01 0.05
C GLY A 73 19.96 4.88 1.00
N GLN A 74 18.67 4.68 1.26
CA GLN A 74 18.11 3.66 2.17
C GLN A 74 17.33 2.57 1.43
N ALA A 75 17.41 2.49 0.09
CA ALA A 75 16.70 1.50 -0.72
C ALA A 75 17.01 0.04 -0.33
N GLU A 76 18.21 -0.21 0.20
CA GLU A 76 18.60 -1.57 0.60
C GLU A 76 18.08 -1.97 1.98
N LYS A 77 17.62 -1.02 2.81
CA LYS A 77 17.19 -1.27 4.19
C LYS A 77 15.70 -1.58 4.31
N PHE A 78 14.87 -0.94 3.50
CA PHE A 78 13.42 -1.03 3.61
C PHE A 78 12.81 -1.64 2.36
N VAL A 79 11.97 -2.64 2.55
CA VAL A 79 11.17 -3.26 1.50
C VAL A 79 9.71 -2.94 1.77
N PHE A 80 9.02 -2.38 0.78
CA PHE A 80 7.61 -1.98 0.91
C PHE A 80 6.72 -3.04 0.25
N VAL A 81 5.73 -3.53 0.99
CA VAL A 81 4.85 -4.62 0.53
C VAL A 81 3.49 -4.06 0.14
N SER A 82 2.96 -4.49 -1.01
CA SER A 82 1.61 -4.10 -1.41
C SER A 82 0.55 -4.62 -0.43
N PRO A 83 -0.43 -3.79 -0.01
CA PRO A 83 -1.57 -4.26 0.78
C PRO A 83 -2.35 -5.40 0.12
N SER A 84 -2.36 -5.48 -1.22
CA SER A 84 -3.10 -6.51 -1.97
C SER A 84 -2.53 -7.92 -1.79
N LEU A 85 -1.27 -8.06 -1.41
CA LEU A 85 -0.65 -9.36 -1.14
C LEU A 85 -1.17 -10.01 0.15
N ILE A 86 -1.65 -9.19 1.09
CA ILE A 86 -1.92 -9.62 2.47
C ILE A 86 -3.32 -9.27 2.97
N SER A 87 -3.96 -8.24 2.40
CA SER A 87 -5.32 -7.82 2.78
C SER A 87 -6.34 -8.57 1.93
N PRO A 88 -7.53 -8.87 2.48
CA PRO A 88 -8.56 -9.53 1.71
C PRO A 88 -9.00 -8.58 0.58
N VAL A 89 -8.83 -8.98 -0.67
CA VAL A 89 -9.71 -8.49 -1.74
C VAL A 89 -11.11 -8.85 -1.25
N ARG A 90 -12.03 -7.89 -1.22
CA ARG A 90 -13.38 -7.96 -0.66
C ARG A 90 -14.19 -9.18 -1.15
N THR A 91 -13.87 -10.36 -0.65
CA THR A 91 -14.59 -11.61 -0.86
C THR A 91 -15.08 -12.04 0.51
N ASN A 92 -16.37 -12.35 0.60
CA ASN A 92 -17.09 -12.65 1.84
C ASN A 92 -16.70 -14.01 2.45
N THR A 93 -15.47 -14.46 2.25
CA THR A 93 -14.91 -15.73 2.74
C THR A 93 -13.57 -15.45 3.41
N GLU A 94 -13.63 -14.83 4.60
CA GLU A 94 -12.49 -14.32 5.37
C GLU A 94 -11.36 -15.37 5.59
N ASP A 95 -11.71 -16.66 5.60
CA ASP A 95 -10.78 -17.76 5.85
C ASP A 95 -10.10 -18.35 4.60
N ALA A 96 -10.78 -18.38 3.45
CA ALA A 96 -10.33 -19.17 2.29
C ALA A 96 -9.05 -18.60 1.64
N GLY A 97 -8.91 -17.28 1.59
CA GLY A 97 -7.73 -16.62 1.01
C GLY A 97 -6.62 -16.34 2.02
N ARG A 98 -6.79 -16.62 3.31
CA ARG A 98 -5.81 -16.23 4.35
C ARG A 98 -4.51 -17.02 4.26
N ARG A 99 -4.62 -18.32 3.97
CA ARG A 99 -3.46 -19.22 3.87
C ARG A 99 -2.64 -18.94 2.61
N GLU A 100 -3.30 -18.78 1.46
CA GLU A 100 -2.63 -18.39 0.21
C GLU A 100 -1.87 -17.06 0.33
N ARG A 101 -2.48 -16.05 0.98
CA ARG A 101 -1.81 -14.76 1.24
C ARG A 101 -0.60 -14.90 2.17
N ALA A 102 -0.72 -15.72 3.21
CA ALA A 102 0.40 -16.01 4.11
C ALA A 102 1.50 -16.79 3.36
N ASP A 103 1.15 -17.77 2.54
CA ASP A 103 2.09 -18.55 1.74
C ASP A 103 2.82 -17.68 0.70
N ASN A 104 2.12 -16.73 0.08
CA ASN A 104 2.72 -15.74 -0.81
C ASN A 104 3.70 -14.84 -0.05
N LEU A 105 3.31 -14.28 1.09
CA LEU A 105 4.24 -13.47 1.89
C LEU A 105 5.45 -14.32 2.32
N LEU A 106 5.23 -15.54 2.80
CA LEU A 106 6.29 -16.44 3.24
C LEU A 106 7.25 -16.83 2.12
N SER A 107 6.77 -17.06 0.90
CA SER A 107 7.64 -17.39 -0.23
C SER A 107 8.61 -16.25 -0.53
N PHE A 108 8.14 -15.00 -0.46
CA PHE A 108 9.00 -13.83 -0.60
C PHE A 108 9.97 -13.63 0.56
N LEU A 109 9.51 -13.82 1.80
CA LEU A 109 10.37 -13.64 2.98
C LEU A 109 11.47 -14.70 3.09
N ARG A 110 11.25 -15.91 2.55
CA ARG A 110 12.27 -16.99 2.53
C ARG A 110 13.50 -16.63 1.69
N GLU A 111 13.31 -15.82 0.65
CA GLU A 111 14.39 -15.37 -0.23
C GLU A 111 14.89 -13.97 0.16
N ALA A 112 14.46 -13.45 1.32
CA ALA A 112 14.79 -12.12 1.78
C ALA A 112 16.30 -11.97 2.05
N PRO A 113 16.95 -10.93 1.48
CA PRO A 113 18.30 -10.57 1.87
C PRO A 113 18.38 -10.24 3.37
N LYS A 114 19.53 -10.51 3.98
CA LYS A 114 19.81 -10.11 5.37
C LYS A 114 19.71 -8.59 5.51
N GLU A 115 19.42 -8.14 6.74
CA GLU A 115 19.41 -6.72 7.15
C GLU A 115 18.33 -5.85 6.48
N ARG A 116 17.28 -6.49 5.92
CA ARG A 116 16.13 -5.79 5.33
C ARG A 116 14.90 -5.87 6.23
N LEU A 117 14.24 -4.73 6.38
CA LEU A 117 12.97 -4.62 7.08
C LEU A 117 11.82 -4.51 6.08
N TYR A 118 10.84 -5.38 6.23
CA TYR A 118 9.65 -5.43 5.39
C TYR A 118 8.52 -4.66 6.05
N LEU A 119 8.02 -3.64 5.35
CA LEU A 119 6.93 -2.78 5.78
C LEU A 119 5.63 -3.27 5.17
N VAL A 120 4.75 -3.80 6.03
CA VAL A 120 3.62 -4.64 5.65
C VAL A 120 2.30 -4.00 6.10
N PRO A 121 1.63 -3.21 5.23
CA PRO A 121 0.36 -2.57 5.55
C PRO A 121 -0.81 -3.56 5.50
N HIS A 122 -1.49 -3.75 6.62
CA HIS A 122 -2.58 -4.70 6.78
C HIS A 122 -3.87 -4.01 7.23
N ASN A 123 -4.97 -4.20 6.50
CA ASN A 123 -6.28 -3.72 6.93
C ASN A 123 -7.05 -4.82 7.69
N ARG A 124 -7.38 -4.55 8.95
CA ARG A 124 -8.27 -5.37 9.78
C ARG A 124 -9.70 -4.83 9.74
N GLY A 125 -10.39 -5.05 8.63
CA GLY A 125 -11.77 -4.64 8.42
C GLY A 125 -11.93 -3.17 8.05
N ARG A 126 -11.53 -2.26 8.97
CA ARG A 126 -11.51 -0.79 8.76
C ARG A 126 -10.36 -0.09 9.48
N HIS A 127 -9.35 -0.86 9.88
CA HIS A 127 -8.24 -0.37 10.69
C HIS A 127 -6.92 -0.81 10.05
N TRP A 128 -6.17 0.18 9.58
CA TRP A 128 -4.84 -0.05 9.03
C TRP A 128 -3.81 -0.18 10.14
N VAL A 129 -3.05 -1.26 10.07
CA VAL A 129 -1.87 -1.51 10.90
C VAL A 129 -0.68 -1.66 9.97
N LEU A 130 0.47 -1.11 10.36
CA LEU A 130 1.74 -1.36 9.69
C LEU A 130 2.51 -2.38 10.53
N GLY A 131 2.71 -3.59 9.98
CA GLY A 131 3.65 -4.54 10.55
C GLY A 131 5.06 -4.28 10.02
N VAL A 132 6.06 -4.49 10.87
CA VAL A 132 7.47 -4.48 10.45
C VAL A 132 8.05 -5.86 10.68
N ILE A 133 8.60 -6.48 9.63
CA ILE A 133 9.14 -7.84 9.69
C ILE A 133 10.64 -7.81 9.38
N ASP A 134 11.42 -8.39 10.28
CA ASP A 134 12.79 -8.82 10.03
C ASP A 134 12.82 -10.35 9.90
N PRO A 135 12.98 -10.92 8.69
CA PRO A 135 12.96 -12.36 8.48
C PRO A 135 14.13 -13.13 9.10
N TRP A 136 15.18 -12.43 9.52
CA TRP A 136 16.40 -13.05 10.05
C TRP A 136 16.52 -12.96 11.57
N GLU A 137 15.88 -11.95 12.17
CA GLU A 137 15.80 -11.79 13.63
C GLU A 137 14.49 -12.36 14.22
N ASP A 138 13.65 -13.02 13.38
CA ASP A 138 12.32 -13.52 13.73
C ASP A 138 11.43 -12.45 14.43
N LEU A 139 11.68 -11.18 14.11
CA LEU A 139 11.04 -10.04 14.77
C LEU A 139 9.84 -9.54 13.94
N VAL A 140 8.69 -9.44 14.60
CA VAL A 140 7.48 -8.79 14.08
C VAL A 140 7.04 -7.73 15.08
N LEU A 141 7.10 -6.47 14.67
CA LEU A 141 6.66 -5.31 15.45
C LEU A 141 5.30 -4.79 14.99
#